data_AF-A0A5M4AEK0-F1
#
_entry.id   AF-A0A5M4AEK0-F1
#
_cell.length_a   1.000
_cell.length_b   1.000
_cell.length_c   1.000
_cell.angle_alpha   90.00
_cell.angle_beta   90.00
_cell.angle_gamma   90.00
#
_symmetry.space_group_name_H-M   'P 1'
#
loop_
_entity.id
_entity.type
_entity.pdbx_description
1 polymer ?
#
loop_
_entity_poly.entity_id
_entity_poly.type
_entity_poly.pdbx_seq_one_letter_code
_entity_poly.pdbx_strand_id
1 'polypeptide(L)'
;MNFIKQINLLVSFLLEMGLIILAGLWGFQQGESSLTKYVLAIAVPAVIILLWGVWAAPKSKRRLKNPVRTIFKLAMMALAVYFAYSSRHLGWALSFAIISILNVSLAYLWKQDY
;
A
#
# COMPACT_ATOMS: atom_id res chain seq x y z
N MET A 1 -25.36 1.45 10.28
CA MET A 1 -24.69 1.00 9.02
C MET A 1 -23.37 1.72 8.68
N ASN A 2 -22.99 2.84 9.33
CA ASN A 2 -21.76 3.57 8.97
C ASN A 2 -20.49 3.15 9.73
N PHE A 3 -20.61 2.58 10.93
CA PHE A 3 -19.45 2.25 11.77
C PHE A 3 -18.52 1.20 11.12
N ILE A 4 -19.08 0.14 10.55
CA ILE A 4 -18.29 -0.92 9.88
C ILE A 4 -17.58 -0.37 8.64
N LYS A 5 -18.24 0.52 7.88
CA LYS A 5 -17.62 1.19 6.73
C LYS A 5 -16.44 2.09 7.14
N GLN A 6 -16.55 2.78 8.27
CA GLN A 6 -15.46 3.59 8.85
C GLN A 6 -14.28 2.72 9.27
N ILE A 7 -14.54 1.57 9.90
CA ILE A 7 -13.48 0.59 10.20
C ILE A 7 -12.80 0.14 8.92
N ASN A 8 -13.55 -0.14 7.85
CA ASN A 8 -12.96 -0.54 6.57
C ASN A 8 -12.07 0.57 5.97
N LEU A 9 -12.41 1.85 6.13
CA LEU A 9 -11.53 2.96 5.73
C LEU A 9 -10.27 3.01 6.58
N LEU A 10 -10.41 2.84 7.90
CA LEU A 10 -9.27 2.82 8.81
C LEU A 10 -8.31 1.67 8.46
N VAL A 11 -8.84 0.48 8.22
CA VAL A 11 -8.05 -0.68 7.75
C VAL A 11 -7.37 -0.36 6.43
N SER A 12 -8.08 0.26 5.49
CA SER A 12 -7.49 0.66 4.21
C SER A 12 -6.31 1.60 4.42
N PHE A 13 -6.49 2.64 5.23
CA PHE A 13 -5.42 3.58 5.59
C PHE A 13 -4.23 2.89 6.27
N LEU A 14 -4.47 1.96 7.18
CA LEU A 14 -3.40 1.18 7.83
C LEU A 14 -2.64 0.30 6.84
N LEU A 15 -3.31 -0.25 5.82
CA LEU A 15 -2.65 -0.95 4.72
C LEU A 15 -1.80 0.01 3.89
N GLU A 16 -2.31 1.20 3.56
CA GLU A 16 -1.53 2.23 2.85
C GLU A 16 -0.26 2.60 3.62
N MET A 17 -0.35 2.77 4.96
CA MET A 17 0.83 3.01 5.80
C MET A 17 1.77 1.80 5.86
N GLY A 18 1.22 0.59 5.96
CA GLY A 18 1.99 -0.65 5.99
C GLY A 18 2.80 -0.87 4.72
N LEU A 19 2.28 -0.50 3.54
CA LEU A 19 3.03 -0.49 2.29
C LEU A 19 4.30 0.36 2.40
N ILE A 20 4.19 1.59 2.92
CA ILE A 20 5.33 2.51 3.05
C ILE A 20 6.39 1.93 3.99
N ILE A 21 5.97 1.35 5.12
CA ILE A 21 6.87 0.71 6.09
C ILE A 21 7.58 -0.50 5.46
N LEU A 22 6.82 -1.41 4.83
CA LEU A 22 7.36 -2.60 4.20
C LEU A 22 8.30 -2.27 3.04
N ALA A 23 7.99 -1.24 2.26
CA ALA A 23 8.85 -0.73 1.20
C ALA A 23 10.20 -0.21 1.76
N GLY A 24 10.17 0.50 2.89
CA GLY A 24 11.38 0.99 3.54
C GLY A 24 12.23 -0.14 4.13
N LEU A 25 11.60 -1.12 4.78
CA LEU A 25 12.27 -2.31 5.29
C LEU A 25 12.92 -3.12 4.17
N TRP A 26 12.19 -3.34 3.08
CA TRP A 26 12.72 -4.03 1.91
C TRP A 26 13.88 -3.27 1.28
N GLY A 27 13.75 -1.95 1.10
CA GLY A 27 14.83 -1.10 0.59
C GLY A 27 16.09 -1.16 1.45
N PHE A 28 15.94 -1.18 2.78
CA PHE A 28 17.06 -1.33 3.70
C PHE A 28 17.77 -2.68 3.56
N GLN A 29 17.04 -3.76 3.33
CA GLN A 29 17.60 -5.10 3.16
C GLN A 29 18.34 -5.27 1.83
N GLN A 30 17.96 -4.52 0.80
CA GLN A 30 18.53 -4.65 -0.54
C GLN A 30 19.90 -3.97 -0.71
N GLY A 31 20.26 -3.03 0.16
CA GLY A 31 21.54 -2.31 0.08
C GLY A 31 22.73 -3.15 0.57
N GLU A 32 23.83 -3.18 -0.20
CA GLU A 32 25.05 -3.89 0.19
C GLU A 32 25.94 -3.07 1.14
N SER A 33 26.05 -1.76 0.89
CA SER A 33 26.78 -0.80 1.74
C SER A 33 25.84 -0.01 2.65
N SER A 34 26.34 0.48 3.79
CA SER A 34 25.55 1.29 4.72
C SER A 34 24.84 2.47 4.04
N LEU A 35 25.52 3.17 3.13
CA LEU A 35 24.94 4.29 2.40
C LEU A 35 23.80 3.83 1.47
N THR A 36 24.02 2.77 0.69
CA THR A 36 22.98 2.24 -0.22
C THR A 36 21.74 1.74 0.51
N LYS A 37 21.88 1.19 1.74
CA LYS A 37 20.74 0.75 2.55
C LYS A 37 19.81 1.91 2.90
N TYR A 38 20.36 3.00 3.42
CA TYR A 38 19.55 4.18 3.78
C TYR A 38 18.96 4.86 2.55
N VAL A 39 19.73 4.96 1.46
CA VAL A 39 19.24 5.53 0.20
C VAL A 39 18.04 4.74 -0.32
N LEU A 40 18.12 3.41 -0.42
CA LEU A 40 17.01 2.58 -0.90
C LEU A 40 15.82 2.58 0.06
N ALA A 41 16.08 2.53 1.37
CA ALA A 41 15.04 2.59 2.40
C ALA A 41 14.20 3.88 2.33
N ILE A 42 14.74 4.97 1.79
CA ILE A 42 14.02 6.25 1.63
C ILE A 42 13.49 6.40 0.20
N ALA A 43 14.31 6.09 -0.81
CA ALA A 43 13.96 6.28 -2.21
C ALA A 43 12.74 5.44 -2.63
N VAL A 44 12.66 4.18 -2.18
CA VAL A 44 11.54 3.29 -2.56
C VAL A 44 10.22 3.79 -1.98
N PRO A 45 10.09 4.08 -0.67
CA PRO A 45 8.90 4.73 -0.13
C PRO A 45 8.59 6.08 -0.76
N ALA A 46 9.61 6.91 -1.04
CA ALA A 46 9.41 8.22 -1.65
C ALA A 46 8.76 8.10 -3.04
N VAL A 47 9.20 7.15 -3.87
CA VAL A 47 8.59 6.88 -5.18
C VAL A 47 7.12 6.47 -5.00
N ILE A 48 6.81 5.58 -4.07
CA ILE A 48 5.44 5.14 -3.80
C ILE A 48 4.56 6.33 -3.38
N ILE A 49 5.04 7.17 -2.45
CA ILE A 49 4.32 8.37 -1.99
C ILE A 49 4.09 9.34 -3.14
N LEU A 50 5.06 9.53 -4.03
CA LEU A 50 4.91 10.40 -5.20
C LEU A 50 3.86 9.86 -6.18
N LEU A 51 3.93 8.57 -6.53
CA LEU A 51 2.93 7.94 -7.41
C LEU A 51 1.53 8.04 -6.79
N TRP A 52 1.42 7.80 -5.49
CA TRP A 52 0.17 7.95 -4.75
C TRP A 52 -0.33 9.40 -4.76
N GLY A 53 0.57 10.35 -4.50
CA GLY A 53 0.31 11.78 -4.48
C GLY A 53 -0.21 12.29 -5.83
N VAL A 54 0.31 11.76 -6.94
CA VAL A 54 -0.09 12.17 -8.28
C VAL A 54 -1.38 11.48 -8.73
N TRP A 55 -1.56 10.19 -8.46
CA TRP A 55 -2.65 9.42 -9.07
C TRP A 55 -3.82 9.09 -8.14
N ALA A 56 -3.60 9.03 -6.83
CA ALA A 56 -4.61 8.58 -5.88
C ALA A 56 -5.04 9.63 -4.85
N ALA A 57 -4.22 10.68 -4.63
CA ALA A 57 -4.51 11.72 -3.65
C ALA A 57 -5.74 12.57 -4.01
N PRO A 58 -6.56 12.96 -3.01
CA PRO A 58 -7.82 13.65 -3.25
C PRO A 58 -7.66 15.05 -3.86
N LYS A 59 -6.56 15.74 -3.55
CA LYS A 59 -6.23 17.07 -4.08
C LYS A 59 -5.43 17.04 -5.39
N SER A 60 -5.16 15.86 -5.96
CA SER A 60 -4.38 15.78 -7.19
C SER A 60 -5.20 16.23 -8.40
N LYS A 61 -4.59 17.07 -9.24
CA LYS A 61 -5.14 17.45 -10.56
C LYS A 61 -5.18 16.27 -11.54
N ARG A 62 -4.33 15.26 -11.34
CA ARG A 62 -4.22 14.05 -12.20
C ARG A 62 -4.78 12.80 -11.51
N ARG A 63 -5.70 12.98 -10.55
CA ARG A 63 -6.34 11.88 -9.84
C ARG A 63 -7.01 10.92 -10.82
N LEU A 64 -6.66 9.64 -10.74
CA LEU A 64 -7.27 8.57 -11.52
C LEU A 64 -8.76 8.45 -11.16
N LYS A 65 -9.58 8.24 -12.18
CA LYS A 65 -11.00 7.93 -12.00
C LYS A 65 -11.19 6.44 -11.73
N ASN A 66 -12.28 6.07 -11.07
CA ASN A 66 -12.68 4.66 -10.99
C ASN A 66 -13.01 4.17 -12.41
N PRO A 67 -12.65 2.93 -12.80
CA PRO A 67 -12.06 1.86 -11.98
C PRO A 67 -10.52 1.85 -11.92
N VAL A 68 -9.83 2.69 -12.71
CA VAL A 68 -8.37 2.69 -12.83
C VAL A 68 -7.69 2.98 -11.49
N ARG A 69 -8.27 3.87 -10.68
CA ARG A 69 -7.79 4.15 -9.31
C ARG A 69 -7.79 2.91 -8.41
N THR A 70 -8.82 2.08 -8.50
CA THR A 70 -8.92 0.84 -7.72
C THR A 70 -7.85 -0.16 -8.14
N ILE A 71 -7.60 -0.29 -9.44
CA ILE A 71 -6.53 -1.14 -9.99
C ILE A 71 -5.15 -0.65 -9.50
N PHE A 72 -4.92 0.67 -9.51
CA PHE A 72 -3.69 1.25 -8.98
C PHE A 72 -3.49 0.91 -7.49
N LYS A 73 -4.54 1.07 -6.67
CA LYS A 73 -4.48 0.70 -5.24
C LYS A 73 -4.23 -0.78 -5.02
N LEU A 74 -4.85 -1.66 -5.82
CA LEU A 74 -4.59 -3.09 -5.79
C LEU A 74 -3.14 -3.42 -6.14
N ALA A 75 -2.56 -2.76 -7.15
CA ALA A 75 -1.16 -2.92 -7.52
C ALA A 75 -0.22 -2.47 -6.38
N MET A 76 -0.55 -1.37 -5.70
CA MET A 76 0.18 -0.90 -4.53
C MET A 76 0.10 -1.91 -3.36
N MET A 77 -1.08 -2.48 -3.09
CA MET A 77 -1.22 -3.56 -2.10
C MET A 77 -0.40 -4.81 -2.47
N ALA A 78 -0.39 -5.20 -3.74
CA ALA A 78 0.40 -6.33 -4.22
C ALA A 78 1.91 -6.09 -4.03
N LEU A 79 2.37 -4.86 -4.25
CA LEU A 79 3.75 -4.46 -3.96
C LEU A 79 4.09 -4.60 -2.47
N ALA A 80 3.18 -4.25 -1.55
CA ALA A 80 3.41 -4.45 -0.12
C ALA A 80 3.61 -5.93 0.22
N VAL A 81 2.78 -6.81 -0.35
CA VAL A 81 2.93 -8.27 -0.18
C VAL A 81 4.26 -8.75 -0.73
N TYR A 82 4.67 -8.27 -1.91
CA TYR A 82 5.97 -8.56 -2.51
C TYR A 82 7.13 -8.13 -1.60
N PHE A 83 7.10 -6.90 -1.07
CA PHE A 83 8.12 -6.39 -0.15
C PHE A 83 8.21 -7.23 1.12
N ALA A 84 7.06 -7.59 1.72
CA ALA A 84 7.03 -8.46 2.91
C ALA A 84 7.59 -9.86 2.62
N TYR A 85 7.20 -10.46 1.49
CA TYR A 85 7.65 -11.78 1.08
C TYR A 85 9.16 -11.79 0.80
N SER A 86 9.64 -10.82 0.03
CA SER A 86 11.07 -10.68 -0.28
C SER A 86 11.91 -10.37 0.96
N SER A 87 11.31 -9.75 1.98
CA SER A 87 11.97 -9.49 3.27
C SER A 87 11.98 -10.70 4.21
N ARG A 88 11.61 -11.90 3.73
CA ARG A 88 11.47 -13.16 4.50
C ARG A 88 10.48 -13.10 5.67
N HIS A 89 9.58 -12.12 5.65
CA HIS A 89 8.55 -11.94 6.66
C HIS A 89 7.24 -12.56 6.18
N LEU A 90 7.22 -13.89 6.03
CA LEU A 90 6.10 -14.63 5.43
C LEU A 90 4.77 -14.40 6.17
N GLY A 91 4.81 -14.32 7.50
CA GLY A 91 3.63 -14.01 8.32
C GLY A 91 3.03 -12.65 7.98
N TRP A 92 3.86 -11.62 7.85
CA TRP A 92 3.42 -10.28 7.46
C TRP A 92 2.86 -10.26 6.04
N ALA A 93 3.49 -10.96 5.11
CA ALA A 93 3.02 -11.07 3.73
C ALA A 93 1.61 -11.69 3.66
N LEU A 94 1.38 -12.80 4.36
CA LEU A 94 0.09 -13.48 4.41
C LEU A 94 -0.98 -12.64 5.09
N SER A 95 -0.68 -12.05 6.26
CA SER A 95 -1.62 -11.18 6.95
C SER A 95 -2.00 -9.98 6.08
N PHE A 96 -1.03 -9.34 5.44
CA PHE A 96 -1.27 -8.19 4.58
C PHE A 96 -2.10 -8.56 3.36
N ALA A 97 -1.83 -9.70 2.72
CA ALA A 97 -2.61 -10.21 1.59
C ALA A 97 -4.07 -10.49 1.98
N ILE A 98 -4.29 -11.22 3.08
CA ILE A 98 -5.63 -11.58 3.55
C ILE A 98 -6.43 -10.32 3.92
N ILE A 99 -5.84 -9.41 4.70
CA ILE A 99 -6.51 -8.17 5.11
C ILE A 99 -6.83 -7.30 3.88
N SER A 100 -5.91 -7.21 2.91
CA SER A 100 -6.14 -6.47 1.67
C SER A 100 -7.30 -7.03 0.85
N ILE A 101 -7.38 -8.36 0.69
CA ILE A 101 -8.48 -9.01 -0.05
C ILE A 101 -9.81 -8.74 0.64
N LEU A 102 -9.88 -8.88 1.97
CA LEU A 102 -11.09 -8.60 2.74
C LEU A 102 -11.49 -7.12 2.61
N ASN A 103 -10.53 -6.20 2.72
CA ASN A 103 -10.77 -4.77 2.68
C ASN A 103 -11.34 -4.32 1.32
N VAL A 104 -10.78 -4.82 0.22
CA VAL A 104 -11.24 -4.57 -1.15
C VAL A 104 -12.61 -5.20 -1.39
N SER A 105 -12.81 -6.45 -0.95
CA SER A 105 -14.09 -7.16 -1.14
C SER A 105 -15.23 -6.43 -0.45
N LEU A 106 -15.03 -6.00 0.80
CA LEU A 106 -16.01 -5.21 1.55
C LEU A 106 -16.25 -3.84 0.90
N ALA A 107 -15.20 -3.18 0.42
CA ALA A 107 -15.34 -1.89 -0.26
C ALA A 107 -16.15 -2.01 -1.56
N TYR A 108 -15.92 -3.08 -2.33
CA TYR A 108 -16.67 -3.35 -3.56
C TYR A 108 -18.14 -3.64 -3.28
N LEU A 109 -18.44 -4.53 -2.32
CA LEU A 109 -19.81 -4.87 -1.91
C LEU A 109 -20.61 -3.66 -1.43
N TRP A 110 -19.95 -2.73 -0.74
CA TRP A 110 -20.59 -1.52 -0.21
C TRP A 110 -20.57 -0.30 -1.14
N LYS A 111 -20.04 -0.44 -2.37
CA LYS A 111 -19.79 0.66 -3.32
C LYS A 111 -19.07 1.83 -2.65
N GLN A 112 -18.12 1.50 -1.78
CA GLN A 112 -17.38 2.47 -1.01
C GLN A 112 -16.22 3.00 -1.84
N ASP A 113 -15.99 4.31 -1.79
CA ASP A 113 -14.84 4.91 -2.45
C ASP A 113 -13.57 4.39 -1.80
N TYR A 114 -12.98 3.41 -2.47
CA TYR A 114 -11.68 2.85 -2.19
C TYR A 114 -10.62 3.70 -2.88
#